data_AF-A0A3B9HQT1-F1
#
_entry.id   AF-A0A3B9HQT1-F1
#
_cell.length_a   1.000
_cell.length_b   1.000
_cell.length_c   1.000
_cell.angle_alpha   90.00
_cell.angle_beta   90.00
_cell.angle_gamma   90.00
#
_symmetry.space_group_name_H-M   'P 1'
#
loop_
_entity.id
_entity.type
_entity.pdbx_description
1 polymer ?
#
loop_
_entity_poly.entity_id
_entity_poly.type
_entity_poly.pdbx_seq_one_letter_code
_entity_poly.pdbx_strand_id
1 'polypeptide(L)'
;MHGDYILADSDPVDENPGSILDAEGNLNTRLQRVQVGEGQAVTIDRSGRVLIDNVPAFRIAQGMAADRKAFRKEGANKFVQAYGEVARAEGNIKQGYVEKPNFSLVEEMVRMIEVSRAYEANSKVIQSHDGLLDKAINSVGATRR
;
A
#
# COMPACT_ATOMS: atom_id res chain seq x y z
N MET A 1 -0.77 20.27 -23.20
CA MET A 1 -1.74 20.40 -22.10
C MET A 1 -1.69 19.15 -21.23
N HIS A 2 -0.63 19.01 -20.43
CA HIS A 2 -0.43 17.88 -19.52
C HIS A 2 -0.09 18.49 -18.14
N GLY A 3 -1.13 18.94 -17.44
CA GLY A 3 -1.01 19.36 -16.05
C GLY A 3 -1.36 18.17 -15.17
N ASP A 4 -0.38 17.66 -14.43
CA ASP A 4 -0.59 16.65 -13.40
C ASP A 4 -1.57 17.18 -12.35
N TYR A 5 -2.58 16.37 -12.01
CA TYR A 5 -3.60 16.73 -11.04
C TYR A 5 -3.21 16.19 -9.67
N ILE A 6 -3.18 17.07 -8.66
CA ILE A 6 -3.03 16.68 -7.25
C ILE A 6 -4.35 16.97 -6.54
N LEU A 7 -4.84 16.00 -5.76
CA LEU A 7 -6.05 16.14 -4.94
C LEU A 7 -5.76 17.07 -3.76
N ALA A 8 -6.60 18.09 -3.59
CA ALA A 8 -6.35 19.24 -2.73
C ALA A 8 -7.63 19.71 -2.03
N ASP A 9 -7.58 19.92 -0.72
CA ASP A 9 -8.68 20.46 0.08
C ASP A 9 -8.61 22.00 0.10
N SER A 10 -9.76 22.68 0.04
CA SER A 10 -9.82 24.15 0.10
C SER A 10 -9.51 24.67 1.51
N ASP A 11 -8.73 25.74 1.61
CA ASP A 11 -8.54 26.52 2.86
C ASP A 11 -9.55 27.68 2.87
N PRO A 12 -10.25 28.02 3.97
CA PRO A 12 -10.20 27.42 5.31
C PRO A 12 -10.93 26.07 5.44
N VAL A 13 -10.38 25.22 6.31
CA VAL A 13 -10.95 23.93 6.72
C VAL A 13 -12.29 24.16 7.44
N ASP A 14 -13.36 23.53 6.95
CA ASP A 14 -14.69 23.56 7.57
C ASP A 14 -14.64 23.03 9.03
N GLU A 15 -15.35 23.68 9.95
CA GLU A 15 -15.20 23.54 11.40
C GLU A 15 -15.66 22.18 11.97
N ASN A 16 -16.21 21.31 11.14
CA ASN A 16 -16.50 19.92 11.49
C ASN A 16 -15.39 19.01 10.96
N PRO A 17 -14.55 18.38 11.83
CA PRO A 17 -13.54 17.40 11.44
C PRO A 17 -14.20 16.06 11.09
N GLY A 18 -15.22 16.09 10.23
CA GLY A 18 -15.93 14.93 9.73
C GLY A 18 -15.02 14.10 8.83
N SER A 19 -15.26 12.78 8.85
CA SER A 19 -14.60 11.77 8.01
C SER A 19 -14.27 12.28 6.60
N ILE A 20 -13.06 11.98 6.13
CA ILE A 20 -12.62 12.38 4.78
C ILE A 20 -13.42 11.61 3.70
N LEU A 21 -13.94 10.44 4.08
CA LEU A 21 -14.70 9.53 3.23
C LEU A 21 -16.05 9.18 3.89
N ASP A 22 -17.12 9.16 3.12
CA ASP A 22 -18.42 8.64 3.59
C ASP A 22 -18.40 7.10 3.73
N ALA A 23 -19.49 6.51 4.23
CA ALA A 23 -19.60 5.06 4.43
C ALA A 23 -19.54 4.26 3.12
N GLU A 24 -19.79 4.91 1.99
CA GLU A 24 -19.72 4.36 0.64
C GLU A 24 -18.33 4.57 -0.02
N GLY A 25 -17.39 5.22 0.65
CA GLY A 25 -16.02 5.46 0.17
C GLY A 25 -15.88 6.62 -0.82
N ASN A 26 -16.89 7.48 -0.93
CA ASN A 26 -16.78 8.75 -1.67
C ASN A 26 -16.22 9.85 -0.77
N LEU A 27 -15.61 10.85 -1.41
CA LEU A 27 -15.00 11.98 -0.71
C LEU A 27 -16.08 12.92 -0.18
N ASN A 28 -16.04 13.21 1.13
CA ASN A 28 -16.96 14.14 1.79
C ASN A 28 -16.49 15.61 1.69
N THR A 29 -15.26 15.88 1.23
CA THR A 29 -14.75 17.24 1.04
C THR A 29 -14.85 17.73 -0.41
N ARG A 30 -15.11 19.02 -0.60
CA ARG A 30 -15.09 19.69 -1.92
C ARG A 30 -13.65 19.88 -2.38
N LEU A 31 -13.06 18.88 -3.02
CA LEU A 31 -11.76 19.02 -3.68
C LEU A 31 -11.89 19.97 -4.88
N GLN A 32 -11.16 21.10 -4.85
CA GLN A 32 -11.08 22.00 -5.99
C GLN A 32 -9.90 21.64 -6.89
N ARG A 33 -10.14 21.62 -8.21
CA ARG A 33 -9.08 21.44 -9.20
C ARG A 33 -8.33 22.77 -9.34
N VAL A 34 -7.11 22.85 -8.83
CA VAL A 34 -6.26 24.03 -8.99
C VAL A 34 -5.31 23.82 -10.17
N GLN A 35 -5.37 24.71 -11.15
CA GLN A 35 -4.40 24.77 -12.24
C GLN A 35 -3.22 25.64 -11.78
N VAL A 36 -2.03 25.05 -11.73
CA VAL A 36 -0.79 25.82 -11.57
C VAL A 36 -0.37 26.29 -12.96
N GLY A 37 -0.20 27.60 -13.15
CA GLY A 37 0.31 28.15 -14.40
C GLY A 37 1.78 27.82 -14.63
N GLU A 38 2.22 27.72 -15.89
CA GLU A 38 3.64 27.57 -16.22
C GLU A 38 4.45 28.73 -15.60
N GLY A 39 5.39 28.41 -14.71
CA GLY A 39 6.32 29.37 -14.10
C GLY A 39 6.03 29.76 -12.64
N GLN A 40 4.93 29.28 -12.03
CA GLN A 40 4.65 29.57 -10.63
C GLN A 40 5.43 28.65 -9.69
N ALA A 41 6.01 29.21 -8.63
CA ALA A 41 6.78 28.45 -7.65
C ALA A 41 5.82 27.73 -6.68
N VAL A 42 5.74 26.41 -6.79
CA VAL A 42 4.94 25.56 -5.89
C VAL A 42 5.78 25.08 -4.73
N THR A 43 5.47 25.54 -3.53
CA THR A 43 6.12 25.11 -2.28
C THR A 43 5.11 24.40 -1.39
N ILE A 44 5.51 23.29 -0.76
CA ILE A 44 4.65 22.56 0.18
C ILE A 44 5.26 22.72 1.57
N ASP A 45 4.52 23.38 2.47
CA ASP A 45 4.91 23.50 3.86
C ASP A 45 4.77 22.15 4.59
N ARG A 46 5.49 22.00 5.72
CA ARG A 46 5.49 20.80 6.54
C ARG A 46 4.10 20.44 7.09
N SER A 47 3.23 21.44 7.22
CA SER A 47 1.81 21.29 7.59
C SER A 47 0.91 20.74 6.45
N GLY A 48 1.49 20.45 5.28
CA GLY A 48 0.78 19.95 4.11
C GLY A 48 0.00 21.02 3.35
N ARG A 49 0.26 22.30 3.63
CA ARG A 49 -0.26 23.42 2.84
C ARG A 49 0.58 23.60 1.59
N VAL A 50 -0.08 23.70 0.45
CA VAL A 50 0.55 24.01 -0.83
C VAL A 50 0.40 25.50 -1.10
N LEU A 51 1.55 26.15 -1.28
CA LEU A 51 1.69 27.56 -1.59
C LEU A 51 2.05 27.70 -3.06
N ILE A 52 1.37 28.62 -3.75
CA ILE A 52 1.69 29.04 -5.12
C ILE A 52 2.13 30.50 -5.02
N ASP A 53 3.36 30.81 -5.42
CA ASP A 53 3.94 32.15 -5.32
C ASP A 53 3.82 32.75 -3.89
N ASN A 54 4.03 31.89 -2.89
CA ASN A 54 3.97 32.20 -1.46
C ASN A 54 2.56 32.55 -0.90
N VAL A 55 1.51 32.35 -1.70
CA VAL A 55 0.11 32.45 -1.26
C VAL A 55 -0.43 31.04 -0.96
N PRO A 56 -0.99 30.78 0.24
CA PRO A 56 -1.62 29.51 0.56
C PRO A 56 -2.79 29.25 -0.38
N ALA A 57 -2.74 28.16 -1.14
CA ALA A 57 -3.78 27.81 -2.09
C ALA A 57 -4.68 26.68 -1.56
N PHE A 58 -4.08 25.62 -1.00
CA PHE A 58 -4.82 24.44 -0.55
C PHE A 58 -4.05 23.61 0.46
N ARG A 59 -4.72 22.63 1.09
CA ARG A 59 -4.10 21.67 2.01
C ARG A 59 -4.25 20.23 1.50
N ILE A 60 -3.19 19.43 1.61
CA ILE A 60 -3.23 18.01 1.32
C ILE A 60 -4.01 17.31 2.45
N ALA A 61 -5.11 16.65 2.11
CA ALA A 61 -5.86 15.84 3.06
C ALA A 61 -5.15 14.49 3.29
N GLN A 62 -4.93 14.14 4.54
CA GLN A 62 -4.40 12.84 4.95
C GLN A 62 -5.45 12.11 5.78
N GLY A 63 -5.69 10.84 5.48
CA GLY A 63 -6.64 10.00 6.21
C GLY A 63 -5.94 8.83 6.89
N MET A 64 -6.39 8.51 8.10
CA MET A 64 -5.96 7.33 8.84
C MET A 64 -7.19 6.60 9.37
N ALA A 65 -7.21 5.28 9.20
CA ALA A 65 -8.14 4.41 9.88
C ALA A 65 -7.50 3.89 11.17
N ALA A 66 -8.32 3.65 12.19
CA ALA A 66 -7.85 3.08 13.46
C ALA A 66 -7.23 1.69 13.28
N ASP A 67 -7.77 0.88 12.36
CA ASP A 67 -7.20 -0.41 11.97
C ASP A 67 -6.54 -0.30 10.58
N ARG A 68 -5.29 -0.74 10.45
CA ARG A 68 -4.62 -0.82 9.13
C ARG A 68 -5.29 -1.81 8.19
N LYS A 69 -5.97 -2.83 8.71
CA LYS A 69 -6.74 -3.81 7.92
C LYS A 69 -8.04 -3.22 7.35
N ALA A 70 -8.42 -2.00 7.77
CA ALA A 70 -9.51 -1.24 7.16
C ALA A 70 -9.24 -0.93 5.69
N PHE A 71 -7.97 -0.96 5.26
CA PHE A 71 -7.59 -0.74 3.87
C PHE A 71 -7.31 -2.05 3.14
N ARG A 72 -7.90 -2.19 1.96
CA ARG A 72 -7.58 -3.24 1.00
C ARG A 72 -6.70 -2.65 -0.10
N LYS A 73 -5.62 -3.36 -0.41
CA LYS A 73 -4.74 -3.00 -1.52
C LYS A 73 -5.45 -3.24 -2.85
N GLU A 74 -5.46 -2.24 -3.72
CA GLU A 74 -5.99 -2.33 -5.08
C GLU A 74 -4.92 -1.83 -6.06
N GLY A 75 -4.34 -2.76 -6.83
CA GLY A 75 -3.23 -2.43 -7.75
C GLY A 75 -1.89 -2.27 -7.06
N ALA A 76 -1.03 -1.38 -7.59
CA ALA A 76 0.37 -1.27 -7.17
C ALA A 76 0.54 -0.67 -5.77
N ASN A 77 0.17 0.60 -5.59
CA ASN A 77 0.31 1.35 -4.33
C ASN A 77 -0.98 2.08 -3.93
N LYS A 78 -2.10 1.78 -4.59
CA LYS A 78 -3.41 2.35 -4.25
C LYS A 78 -4.06 1.44 -3.22
N PHE A 79 -4.69 2.06 -2.23
CA PHE A 79 -5.50 1.40 -1.23
C PHE A 79 -6.90 1.96 -1.28
N VAL A 80 -7.88 1.09 -1.13
CA VAL A 80 -9.29 1.46 -0.99
C VAL A 80 -9.76 1.05 0.39
N GLN A 81 -10.62 1.87 0.97
CA GLN A 81 -11.29 1.54 2.21
C GLN A 81 -12.16 0.30 2.00
N ALA A 82 -12.05 -0.65 2.92
CA ALA A 82 -12.85 -1.88 2.92
C ALA A 82 -13.95 -1.84 4.00
N TYR A 83 -13.64 -1.29 5.17
CA TYR A 83 -14.56 -1.10 6.29
C TYR A 83 -13.95 -0.13 7.31
N GLY A 84 -14.74 0.30 8.30
CA GLY A 84 -14.29 1.23 9.33
C GLY A 84 -14.21 2.67 8.83
N GLU A 85 -14.16 3.64 9.73
CA GLU A 85 -14.14 5.06 9.37
C GLU A 85 -12.70 5.55 9.13
N VAL A 86 -12.52 6.43 8.15
CA VAL A 86 -11.22 7.07 7.86
C VAL A 86 -11.25 8.49 8.40
N ALA A 87 -10.67 8.66 9.58
CA ALA A 87 -10.53 9.95 10.21
C ALA A 87 -9.40 10.77 9.58
N ARG A 88 -9.45 12.08 9.75
CA ARG A 88 -8.35 12.97 9.34
C ARG A 88 -7.12 12.66 10.18
N ALA A 89 -6.00 12.45 9.49
CA ALA A 89 -4.70 12.27 10.08
C ALA A 89 -3.90 13.57 10.04
N GLU A 90 -3.15 13.83 11.10
CA GLU A 90 -2.14 14.88 11.12
C GLU A 90 -0.76 14.27 10.86
N GLY A 91 -0.09 14.74 9.82
CA GLY A 91 1.22 14.24 9.43
C GLY A 91 2.09 15.34 8.86
N ASN A 92 3.40 15.22 9.09
CA ASN A 92 4.39 16.14 8.55
C ASN A 92 4.74 15.73 7.12
N ILE A 93 4.55 16.63 6.15
CA ILE A 93 4.97 16.39 4.77
C ILE A 93 6.40 16.94 4.58
N LYS A 94 7.25 16.19 3.87
CA LYS A 94 8.58 16.66 3.46
C LYS A 94 8.63 16.74 1.93
N GLN A 95 8.64 17.96 1.40
CA GLN A 95 8.77 18.17 -0.04
C GLN A 95 10.13 17.66 -0.55
N GLY A 96 10.13 17.05 -1.74
CA GLY A 96 11.35 16.55 -2.40
C GLY A 96 11.86 15.19 -1.91
N TYR A 97 11.16 14.54 -0.99
CA TYR A 97 11.48 13.18 -0.53
C TYR A 97 10.43 12.18 -1.03
N VAL A 98 10.89 10.96 -1.35
CA VAL A 98 10.02 9.82 -1.69
C VAL A 98 10.18 8.78 -0.59
N GLU A 99 9.05 8.28 -0.08
CA GLU A 99 9.05 7.22 0.92
C GLU A 99 9.54 5.90 0.32
N LYS A 100 10.48 5.25 1.02
CA LYS A 100 11.00 3.95 0.62
C LYS A 100 10.22 2.82 1.31
N PRO A 101 10.15 1.63 0.70
CA PRO A 101 9.58 0.46 1.36
C PRO A 101 10.30 0.15 2.68
N ASN A 102 9.54 -0.28 3.68
CA ASN A 102 10.05 -0.64 5.01
C ASN A 102 10.58 -2.10 5.07
N PHE A 103 11.32 -2.56 4.06
CA PHE A 103 11.91 -3.90 4.07
C PHE A 103 13.37 -3.88 3.63
N SER A 104 14.14 -4.85 4.12
CA SER A 104 15.52 -5.08 3.71
C SER A 104 15.55 -6.12 2.60
N LEU A 105 16.11 -5.75 1.43
CA LEU A 105 16.19 -6.66 0.29
C LEU A 105 17.02 -7.92 0.61
N VAL A 106 18.08 -7.78 1.42
CA VAL A 106 18.97 -8.89 1.77
C VAL A 106 18.24 -9.92 2.63
N GLU A 107 17.51 -9.47 3.65
CA GLU A 107 16.74 -10.36 4.53
C GLU A 107 15.66 -11.10 3.75
N GLU A 108 14.99 -10.42 2.81
CA GLU A 108 13.94 -11.03 2.01
C GLU A 108 14.49 -12.07 1.02
N MET A 109 15.67 -11.82 0.43
CA MET A 109 16.33 -12.82 -0.42
C MET A 109 16.74 -14.06 0.38
N VAL A 110 17.25 -13.90 1.61
CA VAL A 110 17.59 -15.03 2.48
C VAL A 110 16.34 -15.84 2.81
N ARG A 111 15.24 -15.16 3.19
CA ARG A 111 13.94 -15.81 3.45
C ARG A 111 13.45 -16.60 2.23
N MET A 112 13.59 -16.04 1.02
CA MET A 112 13.23 -16.74 -0.20
C MET A 112 14.10 -17.99 -0.44
N ILE A 113 15.40 -17.91 -0.17
CA ILE A 113 16.33 -19.06 -0.27
C ILE A 113 15.95 -20.16 0.73
N GLU A 114 15.61 -19.79 1.96
CA GLU A 114 15.16 -20.74 2.99
C GLU A 114 13.89 -21.47 2.56
N VAL A 115 12.90 -20.73 2.05
CA VAL A 115 11.65 -21.31 1.52
C VAL A 115 11.93 -22.25 0.34
N SER A 116 12.82 -21.86 -0.58
CA SER A 116 13.20 -22.70 -1.72
C SER A 116 13.88 -24.01 -1.28
N ARG A 117 14.81 -23.94 -0.33
CA ARG A 117 15.48 -25.13 0.22
C ARG A 117 14.52 -26.03 0.99
N ALA A 118 13.60 -25.46 1.77
CA ALA A 118 12.57 -26.22 2.45
C ALA A 118 11.65 -26.94 1.45
N TYR A 119 11.28 -26.27 0.35
CA TYR A 119 10.49 -26.89 -0.72
C TYR A 119 11.25 -28.04 -1.41
N GLU A 120 12.53 -27.85 -1.74
CA GLU A 120 13.36 -28.89 -2.34
C GLU A 120 13.52 -30.11 -1.41
N ALA A 121 13.79 -29.87 -0.13
CA ALA A 121 13.87 -30.93 0.88
C ALA A 121 12.55 -31.70 0.98
N ASN A 122 11.41 -31.00 1.05
CA ASN A 122 10.09 -31.63 1.10
C ASN A 122 9.80 -32.45 -0.16
N SER A 123 10.15 -31.93 -1.34
CA SER A 123 9.99 -32.65 -2.61
C SER A 123 10.83 -33.93 -2.64
N LYS A 124 12.07 -33.89 -2.15
CA LYS A 124 12.95 -35.06 -2.08
C LYS A 124 12.45 -36.11 -1.08
N VAL A 125 11.86 -35.68 0.03
CA VAL A 125 11.20 -36.58 0.99
C VAL A 125 10.03 -37.30 0.33
N ILE A 126 9.19 -36.59 -0.42
CA ILE A 126 8.07 -37.18 -1.16
C ILE A 126 8.57 -38.21 -2.19
N GLN A 127 9.56 -37.85 -3.01
CA GLN A 127 10.15 -38.79 -3.98
C GLN A 127 10.75 -40.04 -3.33
N SER A 128 11.40 -39.86 -2.18
CA SER A 128 11.96 -40.98 -1.42
C SER A 128 10.85 -41.88 -0.86
N HIS A 129 9.77 -41.28 -0.37
CA HIS A 129 8.59 -42.00 0.10
C HIS A 129 7.91 -42.80 -1.03
N ASP A 130 7.73 -42.20 -2.20
CA ASP A 130 7.16 -42.87 -3.38
C ASP A 130 8.05 -44.02 -3.85
N GLY A 131 9.37 -43.83 -3.88
CA GLY A 131 10.32 -44.90 -4.19
C GLY A 131 10.31 -46.05 -3.17
N LEU A 132 10.03 -45.76 -1.90
CA LEU A 132 9.82 -46.81 -0.88
C LEU A 132 8.50 -47.55 -1.10
N LEU A 133 7.42 -46.85 -1.45
CA LEU A 133 6.13 -47.44 -1.80
C LEU A 133 6.24 -48.36 -3.01
N ASP A 134 6.89 -47.91 -4.10
CA ASP A 134 7.10 -48.71 -5.31
C ASP A 134 7.86 -50.01 -5.01
N LYS A 135 8.90 -49.93 -4.18
CA LYS A 135 9.66 -51.11 -3.76
C LYS A 135 8.80 -52.04 -2.90
N ALA A 136 8.04 -51.52 -1.95
CA ALA A 136 7.16 -52.32 -1.10
C ALA A 136 6.09 -53.06 -1.94
N ILE A 137 5.46 -52.38 -2.89
CA ILE A 137 4.44 -52.96 -3.78
C ILE A 137 5.05 -54.06 -4.65
N ASN A 138 6.19 -53.79 -5.30
CA ASN A 138 6.80 -54.76 -6.22
C ASN A 138 7.44 -55.96 -5.50
N SER A 139 7.97 -55.79 -4.29
CA SER A 139 8.63 -56.87 -3.55
C SER A 139 7.67 -57.73 -2.72
N VAL A 140 6.61 -57.15 -2.14
CA VAL A 140 5.65 -57.88 -1.29
C VAL A 140 4.42 -58.34 -2.09
N GLY A 141 4.00 -57.58 -3.10
CA GLY A 141 2.85 -57.92 -3.94
C GLY A 141 3.12 -59.05 -4.94
N ALA A 142 4.35 -59.17 -5.46
CA ALA A 142 4.72 -60.21 -6.43
C ALA A 142 4.85 -61.61 -5.83
N THR A 143 5.09 -61.73 -4.51
CA THR A 143 5.20 -63.03 -3.81
C THR A 143 3.83 -63.65 -3.49
N ARG A 144 2.73 -62.97 -3.84
CA ARG A 144 1.36 -63.52 -3.74
C ARG A 144 0.80 -63.83 -5.13
N ARG A 145 1.31 -64.88 -5.77
CA ARG A 145 0.64 -65.65 -6.83
C ARG A 145 1.06 -67.10 -6.76
#